data_AF-A0AAW5TLK2-F1
#
_entry.id   AF-A0AAW5TLK2-F1
#
_cell.length_a   1.000
_cell.length_b   1.000
_cell.length_c   1.000
_cell.angle_alpha   90.00
_cell.angle_beta   90.00
_cell.angle_gamma   90.00
#
_symmetry.space_group_name_H-M   'P 1'
#
loop_
_entity.id
_entity.type
_entity.pdbx_description
1 polymer ?
#
loop_
_entity_poly.entity_id
_entity_poly.type
_entity_poly.pdbx_seq_one_letter_code
_entity_poly.pdbx_strand_id
1 'polypeptide(L)'
;TAIADDFGGPIPCGGYARIGSDEIGAEVIRSIGDSPAILMKQHGVFTIGSSIAKALQAAVMVEDVARTVAIATGLGQIEDLPAEEVLANHDRYQNRYGTMNASLGVRQ
;
A
#
# COMPACT_ATOMS: atom_id res chain seq x y z
N THR A 1 -9.85 2.44 6.49
CA THR A 1 -9.93 3.19 5.23
C THR A 1 -8.64 3.91 4.87
N ALA A 2 -7.87 4.47 5.82
CA ALA A 2 -6.58 5.12 5.52
C ALA A 2 -5.60 4.27 4.67
N ILE A 3 -5.63 2.94 4.82
CA ILE A 3 -4.87 2.00 3.97
C ILE A 3 -5.24 2.16 2.48
N ALA A 4 -6.53 2.28 2.19
CA ALA A 4 -7.02 2.45 0.83
C ALA A 4 -6.61 3.82 0.25
N ASP A 5 -6.62 4.87 1.07
CA ASP A 5 -6.19 6.21 0.69
C ASP A 5 -4.76 6.20 0.11
N ASP A 6 -3.82 5.54 0.81
CA ASP A 6 -2.40 5.52 0.40
C ASP A 6 -2.07 4.47 -0.67
N PHE A 7 -2.64 3.26 -0.60
CA PHE A 7 -2.20 2.13 -1.42
C PHE A 7 -3.14 1.72 -2.55
N GLY A 8 -4.43 2.10 -2.50
CA GLY A 8 -5.40 1.79 -3.56
C GLY A 8 -5.70 0.30 -3.76
N GLY A 9 -5.22 -0.56 -2.87
CA GLY A 9 -5.33 -2.00 -2.95
C GLY A 9 -4.41 -2.71 -1.95
N PRO A 10 -4.33 -4.05 -2.02
CA PRO A 10 -3.38 -4.81 -1.23
C PRO A 10 -1.93 -4.44 -1.56
N ILE A 11 -1.07 -4.38 -0.54
CA ILE A 11 0.38 -4.26 -0.75
C ILE A 11 0.89 -5.64 -1.20
N PRO A 12 1.52 -5.77 -2.38
CA PRO A 12 1.99 -7.05 -2.88
C PRO A 12 3.11 -7.62 -2.01
N CYS A 13 3.22 -8.95 -2.02
CA CYS A 13 4.34 -9.67 -1.42
C CYS A 13 5.12 -10.41 -2.51
N GLY A 14 6.31 -9.89 -2.83
CA GLY A 14 7.25 -10.51 -3.75
C GLY A 14 7.88 -11.79 -3.19
N GLY A 15 8.50 -12.55 -4.08
CA GLY A 15 9.25 -13.75 -3.76
C GLY A 15 10.48 -13.49 -2.89
N TYR A 16 11.14 -14.59 -2.49
CA TYR A 16 12.46 -14.49 -1.87
C TYR A 16 13.50 -14.23 -2.95
N ALA A 17 14.39 -13.28 -2.71
CA ALA A 17 15.57 -13.02 -3.53
C ALA A 17 16.80 -12.94 -2.63
N ARG A 18 17.94 -13.46 -3.09
CA ARG A 18 19.17 -13.43 -2.30
C ARG A 18 19.71 -12.00 -2.20
N ILE A 19 20.20 -11.64 -1.02
CA ILE A 19 20.89 -10.37 -0.79
C ILE A 19 22.22 -10.38 -1.53
N GLY A 20 22.55 -9.26 -2.18
CA GLY A 20 23.87 -9.05 -2.83
C GLY A 20 23.90 -9.26 -4.34
N SER A 21 22.74 -9.40 -4.99
CA SER A 21 22.60 -9.43 -6.45
C SER A 21 21.47 -8.52 -6.93
N ASP A 22 21.39 -8.33 -8.25
CA ASP A 22 20.31 -7.56 -8.91
C ASP A 22 18.94 -8.27 -8.85
N GLU A 23 18.89 -9.51 -8.35
CA GLU A 23 17.66 -10.30 -8.23
C GLU A 23 16.59 -9.61 -7.40
N ILE A 24 16.98 -8.87 -6.35
CA ILE A 24 16.03 -8.09 -5.53
C ILE A 24 15.35 -7.02 -6.38
N GLY A 25 16.12 -6.26 -7.16
CA GLY A 25 15.58 -5.21 -8.02
C GLY A 25 14.65 -5.79 -9.09
N ALA A 26 15.05 -6.89 -9.73
CA ALA A 26 14.22 -7.59 -10.71
C ALA A 26 12.90 -8.09 -10.10
N GLU A 27 12.95 -8.66 -8.90
CA GLU A 27 11.76 -9.16 -8.20
C GLU A 27 10.83 -8.02 -7.77
N VAL A 28 11.38 -6.90 -7.28
CA VAL A 28 10.59 -5.70 -6.94
C VAL A 28 9.83 -5.22 -8.16
N ILE A 29 10.49 -4.98 -9.29
CA ILE A 29 9.83 -4.49 -10.51
C ILE A 29 8.79 -5.48 -11.04
N ARG A 30 9.07 -6.79 -10.95
CA ARG A 30 8.15 -7.84 -11.40
C ARG A 30 6.85 -7.88 -10.58
N SER A 31 6.93 -7.60 -9.28
CA SER A 31 5.87 -7.91 -8.32
C SER A 31 5.16 -6.69 -7.73
N ILE A 32 5.74 -5.49 -7.79
CA ILE A 32 5.21 -4.29 -7.13
C ILE A 32 3.91 -3.76 -7.76
N GLY A 33 3.70 -4.00 -9.06
CA GLY A 33 2.55 -3.47 -9.80
C GLY A 33 2.46 -1.94 -9.69
N ASP A 34 1.25 -1.44 -9.44
CA ASP A 34 0.98 -0.01 -9.28
C ASP A 34 1.12 0.48 -7.82
N SER A 35 1.48 -0.41 -6.89
CA SER A 35 1.59 -0.05 -5.47
C SER A 35 2.84 0.79 -5.19
N PRO A 36 2.79 1.80 -4.32
CA PRO A 36 3.99 2.52 -3.89
C PRO A 36 4.87 1.69 -2.93
N ALA A 37 4.47 0.47 -2.57
CA ALA A 37 5.20 -0.38 -1.66
C ALA A 37 5.11 -1.87 -2.03
N ILE A 38 6.11 -2.65 -1.60
CA ILE A 38 6.13 -4.10 -1.72
C ILE A 38 6.80 -4.72 -0.49
N LEU A 39 6.22 -5.80 0.01
CA LEU A 39 6.87 -6.68 0.97
C LEU A 39 7.67 -7.75 0.22
N MET A 40 8.86 -8.08 0.72
CA MET A 40 9.71 -9.12 0.15
C MET A 40 9.74 -10.30 1.12
N LYS A 41 9.38 -11.50 0.64
CA LYS A 41 9.32 -12.71 1.47
C LYS A 41 10.64 -12.92 2.22
N GLN A 42 10.54 -13.01 3.55
CA GLN A 42 11.68 -13.21 4.47
C GLN A 42 12.76 -12.11 4.40
N HIS A 43 12.39 -10.88 4.02
CA HIS A 43 13.33 -9.77 3.93
C HIS A 43 12.80 -8.51 4.65
N GLY A 44 11.80 -7.85 4.09
CA GLY A 44 11.37 -6.53 4.58
C GLY A 44 10.55 -5.79 3.54
N VAL A 45 10.58 -4.46 3.59
CA VAL A 45 9.77 -3.57 2.75
C VAL A 45 10.65 -2.76 1.80
N PHE A 46 10.18 -2.57 0.56
CA PHE A 46 10.66 -1.52 -0.35
C PHE A 46 9.51 -0.57 -0.66
N THR A 47 9.82 0.72 -0.79
CA THR A 47 8.85 1.75 -1.14
C THR A 47 9.41 2.70 -2.19
N ILE A 48 8.51 3.25 -3.00
CA ILE A 48 8.81 4.19 -4.08
C ILE A 48 7.84 5.38 -4.00
N GLY A 49 8.28 6.53 -4.51
CA GLY A 49 7.44 7.72 -4.56
C GLY A 49 8.08 8.81 -5.41
N SER A 50 7.27 9.80 -5.80
CA SER A 50 7.72 10.95 -6.60
C SER A 50 8.67 11.88 -5.84
N SER A 51 8.83 11.68 -4.54
CA SER A 51 9.82 12.35 -3.69
C SER A 51 10.25 11.43 -2.55
N ILE A 52 11.39 11.73 -1.92
CA ILE A 52 11.86 11.01 -0.72
C ILE A 52 10.81 11.05 0.38
N ALA A 53 10.13 12.20 0.57
CA ALA A 53 9.09 12.34 1.58
C ALA A 53 7.90 11.40 1.29
N LYS A 54 7.51 11.22 0.03
CA LYS A 54 6.43 10.30 -0.36
C LYS A 54 6.82 8.83 -0.21
N ALA A 55 8.04 8.46 -0.57
CA ALA A 55 8.55 7.11 -0.33
C ALA A 55 8.60 6.80 1.18
N LEU A 56 9.10 7.74 1.99
CA LEU A 56 9.13 7.60 3.44
C LEU A 56 7.73 7.51 4.06
N GLN A 57 6.78 8.34 3.60
CA GLN A 57 5.38 8.24 4.00
C GLN A 57 4.84 6.83 3.75
N ALA A 58 5.04 6.29 2.54
CA ALA A 58 4.61 4.93 2.21
C ALA A 58 5.25 3.90 3.16
N ALA A 59 6.55 4.01 3.45
CA ALA A 59 7.24 3.07 4.34
C ALA A 59 6.67 3.07 5.77
N VAL A 60 6.39 4.25 6.32
CA VAL A 60 5.77 4.40 7.65
C VAL A 60 4.36 3.85 7.65
N MET A 61 3.57 4.15 6.62
CA MET A 61 2.20 3.66 6.49
C MET A 61 2.17 2.13 6.35
N VAL A 62 3.07 1.51 5.58
CA VAL A 62 3.14 0.04 5.49
C VAL A 62 3.37 -0.60 6.87
N GLU A 63 4.33 -0.08 7.65
CA GLU A 63 4.65 -0.63 8.98
C GLU A 63 3.47 -0.48 9.95
N ASP A 64 2.84 0.69 10.01
CA ASP A 64 1.68 0.92 10.89
C ASP A 64 0.52 -0.03 10.53
N VAL A 65 0.23 -0.16 9.25
CA VAL A 65 -0.83 -1.02 8.73
C VAL A 65 -0.52 -2.50 8.95
N ALA A 66 0.71 -2.93 8.67
CA ALA A 66 1.13 -4.30 8.90
C ALA A 66 0.99 -4.68 10.38
N ARG A 67 1.36 -3.77 11.29
CA ARG A 67 1.17 -3.97 12.73
C ARG A 67 -0.31 -4.09 13.09
N THR A 68 -1.16 -3.17 12.62
CA THR A 68 -2.61 -3.22 12.89
C THR A 68 -3.22 -4.52 12.38
N VAL A 69 -2.93 -4.92 11.14
CA VAL A 69 -3.46 -6.15 10.54
C VAL A 69 -2.93 -7.40 11.26
N ALA A 70 -1.65 -7.43 11.65
CA ALA A 70 -1.08 -8.56 12.40
C ALA A 70 -1.77 -8.75 13.76
N ILE A 71 -2.02 -7.66 14.49
CA ILE A 71 -2.75 -7.70 15.77
C ILE A 71 -4.20 -8.12 15.54
N ALA A 72 -4.91 -7.49 14.59
CA ALA A 72 -6.31 -7.77 14.32
C ALA A 72 -6.55 -9.23 13.88
N THR A 73 -5.66 -9.78 13.06
CA THR A 73 -5.73 -11.19 12.61
C THR A 73 -5.57 -12.16 13.78
N GLY A 74 -4.79 -11.79 14.80
CA GLY A 74 -4.68 -12.58 16.03
C GLY A 74 -5.93 -12.56 16.91
N LEU A 75 -6.82 -11.58 16.73
CA LEU A 75 -8.07 -11.44 17.48
C LEU A 75 -9.27 -12.05 16.78
N GLY A 76 -9.20 -12.27 15.47
CA GLY A 76 -10.27 -12.88 14.69
C GLY A 76 -10.11 -12.69 13.18
N GLN A 77 -11.16 -13.08 12.44
CA GLN A 77 -11.20 -12.87 11.00
C GLN A 77 -11.48 -11.39 10.69
N ILE A 78 -10.63 -10.80 9.86
CA ILE A 78 -10.79 -9.43 9.36
C ILE A 78 -11.72 -9.47 8.14
N GLU A 79 -12.62 -8.50 8.03
CA GLU A 79 -13.47 -8.30 6.87
C GLU A 79 -12.83 -7.27 5.92
N ASP A 80 -12.79 -7.60 4.64
CA ASP A 80 -12.25 -6.72 3.61
C ASP A 80 -13.23 -5.58 3.28
N LEU A 81 -12.67 -4.41 2.93
CA LEU A 81 -13.47 -3.35 2.34
C LEU A 81 -13.90 -3.74 0.91
N PRO A 82 -15.10 -3.35 0.46
CA PRO A 82 -15.48 -3.49 -0.94
C PRO A 82 -14.44 -2.86 -1.87
N ALA A 83 -14.11 -3.54 -2.98
CA ALA A 83 -13.06 -3.08 -3.90
C ALA A 83 -13.36 -1.68 -4.48
N GLU A 84 -14.63 -1.39 -4.75
CA GLU A 84 -15.11 -0.07 -5.19
C GLU A 84 -14.84 1.04 -4.16
N GLU A 85 -14.99 0.73 -2.86
CA GLU A 85 -14.67 1.66 -1.77
C GLU A 85 -13.16 1.88 -1.65
N VAL A 86 -12.34 0.84 -1.89
CA VAL A 86 -10.89 0.99 -1.90
C VAL A 86 -10.45 1.94 -3.01
N LEU A 87 -10.94 1.72 -4.24
CA LEU A 87 -10.62 2.57 -5.39
C LEU A 87 -11.12 4.00 -5.21
N ALA A 88 -12.34 4.17 -4.69
CA ALA A 88 -12.92 5.49 -4.45
C ALA A 88 -12.15 6.30 -3.40
N ASN A 89 -11.73 5.65 -2.31
CA ASN A 89 -10.95 6.27 -1.26
C ASN A 89 -9.56 6.67 -1.76
N HIS A 90 -8.94 5.82 -2.58
CA HIS A 90 -7.66 6.14 -3.22
C HIS A 90 -7.76 7.35 -4.15
N ASP A 91 -8.74 7.38 -5.06
CA ASP A 91 -8.97 8.55 -5.92
C ASP A 91 -9.19 9.82 -5.10
N ARG A 92 -10.06 9.74 -4.09
CA ARG A 92 -10.34 10.88 -3.20
C ARG A 92 -9.06 11.41 -2.59
N TYR A 93 -8.20 10.54 -2.07
CA TYR A 93 -6.98 10.94 -1.39
C TYR A 93 -5.93 11.52 -2.34
N GLN A 94 -5.69 10.85 -3.48
CA GLN A 94 -4.65 11.26 -4.43
C GLN A 94 -5.03 12.52 -5.23
N ASN A 95 -6.32 12.69 -5.56
CA ASN A 95 -6.75 13.69 -6.55
C ASN A 95 -7.59 14.83 -5.97
N ARG A 96 -8.31 14.60 -4.86
CA ARG A 96 -9.33 15.54 -4.37
C ARG A 96 -9.12 16.03 -2.96
N TYR A 97 -8.28 15.36 -2.17
CA TYR A 97 -8.06 15.70 -0.76
C TYR A 97 -7.56 17.13 -0.58
N GLY A 98 -8.08 17.82 0.43
CA GLY A 98 -7.81 19.25 0.66
C GLY A 98 -8.58 20.21 -0.25
N THR A 99 -9.51 19.71 -1.08
CA THR A 99 -10.41 20.54 -1.92
C THR A 99 -11.88 20.33 -1.56
N MET A 100 -12.76 21.22 -2.04
CA MET A 100 -14.22 21.08 -1.89
C MET A 100 -14.77 19.79 -2.50
N ASN A 101 -14.06 19.20 -3.47
CA ASN A 101 -14.48 17.98 -4.15
C ASN A 101 -14.21 16.72 -3.32
N ALA A 102 -13.45 16.78 -2.22
CA ALA A 102 -13.14 15.61 -1.39
C ALA A 102 -14.38 14.97 -0.74
N SER A 103 -15.42 15.77 -0.48
CA SER A 103 -16.68 15.34 0.16
C SER A 103 -17.75 14.92 -0.84
N LEU A 104 -17.52 15.11 -2.14
CA LEU A 104 -18.39 14.55 -3.16
C LEU A 104 -18.08 13.05 -3.20
N GLY A 105 -19.03 12.21 -2.81
CA GLY A 105 -18.87 10.75 -2.78
C GLY A 105 -18.51 10.16 -4.15
N VAL A 106 -18.45 8.83 -4.22
CA VAL A 106 -18.20 8.12 -5.49
C VAL A 106 -19.33 8.46 -6.46
N ARG A 107 -19.02 9.10 -7.59
CA ARG A 107 -20.02 9.25 -8.66
C ARG A 107 -20.21 7.86 -9.27
N GLN A 108 -21.45 7.36 -9.26
CA GLN A 108 -21.86 6.14 -9.98
C GLN A 108 -21.67 6.32 -11.48
#